data_AF-A0A068UQY4-F1
#
_entry.id   AF-A0A068UQY4-F1
#
_cell.length_a   1.000
_cell.length_b   1.000
_cell.length_c   1.000
_cell.angle_alpha   90.00
_cell.angle_beta   90.00
_cell.angle_gamma   90.00
#
_symmetry.space_group_name_H-M   'P 1'
#
loop_
_entity.id
_entity.type
_entity.pdbx_description
1 polymer ?
#
loop_
_entity_poly.entity_id
_entity_poly.type
_entity_poly.pdbx_seq_one_letter_code
_entity_poly.pdbx_strand_id
1 'polypeptide(L)' 'MAGTKVGVITLLLCAATILLGLKPELASAKVCPRFCYAAVAYMTCPPAPYKKLGPVCNCCMAKPGCKLFRADGTVICTAS' A
#
# COMPACT_ATOMS: atom_id res chain seq x y z
N MET A 1 41.30 -31.19 13.26
CA MET A 1 40.16 -30.91 12.35
C MET A 1 38.86 -30.90 13.17
N ALA A 2 38.59 -29.81 13.90
CA ALA A 2 37.41 -29.69 14.77
C ALA A 2 36.65 -28.37 14.57
N GLY A 3 37.33 -27.31 14.10
CA GLY A 3 36.72 -26.00 13.82
C GLY A 3 35.78 -25.97 12.62
N THR A 4 35.93 -26.89 11.65
CA THR A 4 35.13 -26.89 10.41
C THR A 4 33.67 -27.28 10.66
N LYS A 5 33.41 -28.22 11.59
CA LYS A 5 32.04 -28.64 11.91
C LYS A 5 31.28 -27.57 12.70
N VAL A 6 31.94 -26.94 13.67
CA VAL A 6 31.35 -25.85 14.47
C VAL A 6 31.05 -24.64 13.60
N GLY A 7 32.00 -24.24 12.74
CA GLY A 7 31.80 -23.12 11.81
C GLY A 7 30.65 -23.34 10.83
N VAL A 8 30.51 -24.56 10.29
CA VAL A 8 29.41 -24.92 9.38
C VAL A 8 28.06 -24.90 10.09
N ILE A 9 27.97 -25.41 11.32
CA ILE A 9 26.73 -25.41 12.11
C ILE A 9 26.31 -23.97 12.43
N THR A 10 27.24 -23.11 12.85
CA THR A 10 26.95 -21.69 13.12
C THR A 10 26.49 -20.96 11.87
N LEU A 11 27.11 -21.22 10.71
CA LEU A 11 26.71 -20.60 9.44
C LEU A 11 25.29 -21.02 9.02
N LEU A 12 24.94 -22.30 9.19
CA LEU A 12 23.61 -22.84 8.90
C LEU A 12 22.54 -22.23 9.81
N LEU A 13 22.84 -22.09 11.11
CA LEU A 13 21.94 -21.46 12.08
C LEU A 13 21.69 -19.98 11.71
N CYS A 14 22.74 -19.23 11.36
CA CYS A 14 22.61 -17.85 10.91
C CYS A 14 21.76 -17.76 9.64
N ALA A 15 22.04 -18.57 8.62
CA ALA A 15 21.28 -18.58 7.38
C ALA A 15 19.79 -18.89 7.60
N ALA A 16 19.46 -19.85 8.47
CA ALA A 16 18.08 -20.19 8.80
C ALA A 16 17.34 -19.02 9.45
N THR A 17 17.95 -18.31 10.40
CA THR A 17 17.30 -17.15 11.07
C THR A 17 17.05 -15.98 10.11
N ILE A 18 17.96 -15.73 9.17
CA ILE A 18 17.81 -14.68 8.16
C ILE A 18 16.65 -15.03 7.21
N LEU A 19 16.52 -16.30 6.81
CA LEU A 19 15.44 -16.78 5.95
C LEU A 19 14.07 -16.73 6.65
N LEU A 20 14.01 -17.04 7.95
CA LEU A 20 12.78 -16.94 8.77
C LEU A 20 12.35 -15.49 9.02
N GLY A 21 13.29 -14.53 9.04
CA GLY A 21 13.04 -13.11 9.21
C GLY A 21 12.57 -12.40 7.93
N LEU A 22 12.79 -13.00 6.77
CA LEU A 22 12.24 -12.51 5.51
C LEU A 22 10.73 -12.80 5.48
N LYS A 23 9.94 -11.91 6.09
CA LYS A 23 8.51 -11.89 5.83
C LYS A 23 8.36 -11.49 4.37
N PRO A 24 7.88 -12.36 3.46
CA PRO A 24 7.46 -11.86 2.16
C PRO A 24 6.31 -10.92 2.47
N GLU A 25 6.53 -9.61 2.32
CA GLU A 25 5.47 -8.65 2.20
C GLU A 25 4.76 -8.99 0.89
N LEU A 26 3.86 -9.98 0.96
CA LEU A 26 2.92 -10.27 -0.09
C LEU A 26 2.05 -9.03 -0.16
N ALA A 27 2.50 -8.06 -0.95
CA ALA A 27 1.77 -6.85 -1.25
C ALA A 27 0.43 -7.31 -1.80
N SER A 28 -0.58 -7.35 -0.93
CA SER A 28 -1.93 -7.75 -1.28
C SER A 28 -2.36 -6.78 -2.37
N ALA A 29 -2.38 -7.26 -3.62
CA ALA A 29 -2.77 -6.45 -4.74
C ALA A 29 -4.24 -6.10 -4.52
N LYS A 30 -4.51 -4.83 -4.18
CA LYS A 30 -5.86 -4.35 -3.91
C LYS A 30 -6.69 -4.48 -5.18
N VAL A 31 -7.61 -5.44 -5.19
CA VAL A 31 -8.54 -5.63 -6.30
C VAL A 31 -9.66 -4.61 -6.15
N CYS A 32 -9.73 -3.68 -7.10
CA CYS A 32 -10.76 -2.66 -7.12
C CYS A 32 -11.80 -2.91 -8.22
N PRO A 33 -13.09 -2.67 -7.92
CA PRO A 33 -14.13 -2.70 -8.93
C PRO A 33 -13.88 -1.63 -10.01
N ARG A 34 -14.43 -1.85 -11.20
CA ARG A 34 -14.19 -1.00 -12.39
C ARG A 34 -15.30 0.02 -12.67
N PHE A 35 -16.24 0.22 -11.75
CA PHE A 35 -17.26 1.27 -11.88
C PHE A 35 -16.67 2.63 -11.50
N CYS A 36 -17.14 3.70 -12.13
CA CYS A 36 -16.73 5.07 -11.80
C CYS A 36 -17.86 5.88 -11.17
N TYR A 37 -17.52 6.74 -10.21
CA TYR A 37 -18.46 7.71 -9.68
C TYR A 37 -18.67 8.84 -10.69
N ALA A 38 -19.85 8.89 -11.30
CA ALA A 38 -20.18 9.93 -12.28
C ALA A 38 -20.09 11.36 -11.71
N ALA A 39 -20.29 11.52 -10.40
CA ALA A 39 -20.30 12.83 -9.74
C ALA A 39 -18.92 13.29 -9.23
N VAL A 40 -17.83 12.54 -9.46
CA VAL A 40 -16.51 12.95 -8.96
C VAL A 40 -15.94 14.08 -9.82
N ALA A 41 -15.57 15.20 -9.18
CA ALA A 41 -15.02 16.36 -9.86
C ALA A 41 -13.51 16.51 -9.61
N TYR A 42 -13.07 16.25 -8.38
CA TYR A 42 -11.65 16.32 -8.01
C TYR A 42 -11.36 15.43 -6.79
N MET A 43 -10.08 15.25 -6.50
CA MET A 43 -9.63 14.61 -5.26
C MET A 43 -8.58 15.46 -4.54
N THR A 44 -8.39 15.21 -3.25
CA THR A 44 -7.29 15.78 -2.45
C THR A 44 -6.64 14.67 -1.66
N CYS A 45 -5.31 14.69 -1.51
CA CYS A 45 -4.58 13.66 -0.78
C CYS A 45 -3.64 14.28 0.26
N PRO A 46 -3.47 13.66 1.43
CA PRO A 46 -2.40 14.04 2.35
C PRO A 46 -1.03 13.83 1.69
N PRO A 47 -0.02 14.65 2.03
CA PRO A 47 -0.05 15.70 3.05
C PRO A 47 -0.60 17.06 2.57
N ALA A 48 -1.08 17.18 1.32
CA ALA A 48 -1.52 18.43 0.72
C ALA A 48 -3.05 18.47 0.48
N PRO A 49 -3.89 18.59 1.53
CA PRO A 49 -5.35 18.52 1.41
C PRO A 49 -5.98 19.70 0.63
N TYR A 50 -5.25 20.79 0.45
CA TYR A 50 -5.68 21.95 -0.33
C TYR A 50 -5.39 21.81 -1.83
N LYS A 51 -4.51 20.88 -2.23
CA LYS A 51 -4.16 20.67 -3.64
C LYS A 51 -5.23 19.78 -4.29
N LYS A 52 -6.05 20.38 -5.15
CA LYS A 52 -7.00 19.63 -6.00
C LYS A 52 -6.22 18.89 -7.09
N LEU A 53 -6.45 17.59 -7.20
CA LEU A 53 -5.91 16.70 -8.21
C LEU A 53 -7.04 16.19 -9.10
N GLY A 54 -6.68 15.76 -10.31
CA GLY A 54 -7.62 15.02 -11.17
C GLY A 54 -8.15 13.79 -10.43
N PRO A 55 -9.47 13.54 -10.48
CA PRO A 55 -10.06 12.46 -9.71
C PRO A 55 -9.72 11.09 -10.30
N VAL A 56 -9.75 10.07 -9.45
CA VAL A 56 -9.78 8.67 -9.89
C VAL A 56 -11.23 8.20 -10.02
N CYS A 57 -11.42 7.12 -10.77
CA CYS A 57 -12.72 6.52 -11.08
C CYS A 57 -13.57 6.23 -9.82
N ASN A 58 -12.99 5.62 -8.77
CA ASN A 58 -13.71 5.31 -7.53
C ASN A 58 -12.78 5.32 -6.31
N CYS A 59 -13.36 5.15 -5.12
CA CYS A 59 -12.64 5.26 -3.86
C CYS A 59 -11.55 4.19 -3.68
N CYS A 60 -11.79 2.98 -4.16
CA CYS A 60 -10.85 1.87 -4.00
C CYS A 60 -9.54 2.15 -4.76
N MET A 61 -9.66 2.81 -5.93
CA MET A 61 -8.50 3.16 -6.76
C MET A 61 -7.70 4.35 -6.22
N ALA A 62 -8.23 5.09 -5.25
CA ALA A 62 -7.51 6.18 -4.62
C ALA A 62 -6.50 5.65 -3.59
N LYS A 63 -5.40 6.39 -3.41
CA LYS A 63 -4.41 6.06 -2.38
C LYS A 63 -5.02 6.26 -0.98
N PRO A 64 -4.60 5.48 0.03
CA PRO A 64 -5.07 5.66 1.40
C PRO A 64 -4.97 7.12 1.88
N GLY A 65 -6.03 7.60 2.52
CA GLY A 65 -6.16 8.96 3.01
C GLY A 65 -6.63 9.99 1.97
N CYS A 66 -6.65 9.66 0.68
CA CYS A 66 -7.20 10.54 -0.35
C CYS A 66 -8.73 10.67 -0.22
N LYS A 67 -9.26 11.86 -0.49
CA LYS A 67 -10.69 12.15 -0.50
C LYS A 67 -11.15 12.49 -1.91
N LEU A 68 -12.26 11.93 -2.34
CA LEU A 68 -12.93 12.26 -3.60
C LEU A 68 -14.07 13.24 -3.32
N PHE A 69 -14.22 14.24 -4.17
CA PHE A 69 -15.21 15.31 -4.00
C PHE A 69 -16.09 15.46 -5.23
N ARG A 70 -17.34 15.87 -4.98
CA ARG A 70 -18.22 16.42 -6.01
C ARG A 70 -17.83 17.86 -6.36
N ALA A 71 -18.44 18.40 -7.41
CA ALA A 71 -18.16 19.77 -7.87
C ALA A 71 -18.53 20.84 -6.83
N ASP A 72 -19.55 20.59 -6.01
CA ASP A 72 -20.00 21.44 -4.89
C ASP A 72 -19.08 21.35 -3.66
N GLY A 73 -18.06 20.49 -3.68
CA GLY A 73 -17.16 20.28 -2.55
C GLY A 73 -17.65 19.25 -1.54
N THR A 74 -18.78 18.59 -1.78
CA THR A 74 -19.25 17.49 -0.92
C THR A 74 -18.31 16.28 -1.05
N VAL A 75 -17.87 15.73 0.09
CA VAL A 75 -17.02 14.52 0.13
C VAL A 75 -17.86 13.30 -0.31
N ILE A 76 -17.37 12.57 -1.30
CA ILE A 76 -17.96 11.29 -1.72
C ILE A 76 -17.43 10.16 -0.83
N CYS A 77 -16.12 10.12 -0.61
CA CYS A 77 -15.48 9.08 0.18
C CYS A 77 -14.06 9.48 0.62
N THR A 78 -13.50 8.73 1.58
CA THR A 78 -12.07 8.74 1.92
C THR A 78 -11.51 7.33 1.67
N ALA A 79 -10.46 7.23 0.86
CA ALA A 79 -9.82 5.96 0.54
C ALA A 79 -9.09 5.41 1.77
N SER A 80 -9.23 4.11 1.99
CA SER A 80 -8.57 3.35 3.06
C SER A 80 -7.52 2.41 2.49
#